data_AF-A0A7X9C1D0-F1
#
_entry.id   AF-A0A7X9C1D0-F1
#
_cell.length_a   1.000
_cell.length_b   1.000
_cell.length_c   1.000
_cell.angle_alpha   90.00
_cell.angle_beta   90.00
_cell.angle_gamma   90.00
#
_symmetry.space_group_name_H-M   'P 1'
#
loop_
_entity.id
_entity.type
_entity.pdbx_description
1 polymer ?
#
loop_
_entity_poly.entity_id
_entity_poly.type
_entity_poly.pdbx_seq_one_letter_code
_entity_poly.pdbx_strand_id
1 'polypeptide(L)' 'MEYKVELSSIDQFKAWSGGLETLNTVRKRGGVDRLTTLCEDVFSGDTPTQTQINDWLWFDDEMIFRTLGYQDLIDS' A
#
# COMPACT_ATOMS: atom_id res chain seq x y z
N MET A 1 -18.14 3.43 -13.61
CA MET A 1 -18.36 2.31 -12.69
C MET A 1 -17.16 2.29 -11.76
N GLU A 2 -17.34 2.67 -10.50
CA GLU A 2 -16.28 2.55 -9.49
C GLU A 2 -16.20 1.10 -9.03
N TYR A 3 -15.08 0.45 -9.32
CA TYR A 3 -14.79 -0.89 -8.85
C TYR A 3 -14.32 -0.79 -7.39
N LYS A 4 -15.23 -1.12 -6.47
CA LYS A 4 -14.92 -1.29 -5.05
C LYS A 4 -13.98 -2.49 -4.90
N VAL A 5 -12.79 -2.27 -4.34
CA VAL A 5 -11.84 -3.34 -4.04
C VAL A 5 -12.21 -3.89 -2.67
N GLU A 6 -12.62 -5.15 -2.59
CA GLU A 6 -12.65 -5.83 -1.29
C GLU A 6 -11.20 -5.99 -0.83
N LEU A 7 -10.81 -5.21 0.18
CA LEU A 7 -9.46 -5.17 0.76
C LEU A 7 -9.12 -6.45 1.55
N SER A 8 -9.67 -7.61 1.21
CA SER A 8 -9.31 -8.88 1.85
C SER A 8 -7.81 -9.20 1.71
N SER A 9 -7.14 -8.63 0.70
CA SER A 9 -5.67 -8.53 0.64
C SER A 9 -5.23 -7.52 -0.42
N ILE A 10 -4.30 -6.63 -0.08
CA ILE A 10 -3.66 -5.74 -1.06
C ILE A 10 -2.70 -6.52 -1.99
N ASP A 11 -2.44 -7.80 -1.71
CA ASP A 11 -1.51 -8.63 -2.49
C ASP A 11 -1.93 -8.80 -3.96
N GLN A 12 -3.22 -8.78 -4.26
CA GLN A 12 -3.70 -8.90 -5.65
C GLN A 12 -3.88 -7.54 -6.34
N PHE A 13 -3.63 -6.44 -5.62
CA PHE A 13 -3.74 -5.11 -6.18
C PHE A 13 -2.67 -4.89 -7.26
N LYS A 14 -3.11 -4.43 -8.44
CA LYS A 14 -2.25 -4.09 -9.57
C LYS A 14 -1.90 -2.61 -9.52
N ALA A 15 -0.98 -2.25 -8.63
CA ALA A 15 -0.44 -0.91 -8.56
C ALA A 15 0.31 -0.53 -9.85
N TRP A 16 0.46 0.77 -10.10
CA TRP A 16 1.13 1.35 -11.25
C TRP A 16 2.05 2.50 -10.84
N SER A 17 2.98 2.87 -11.73
CA SER A 17 3.96 3.94 -11.49
C SER A 17 4.67 3.78 -10.14
N GLY A 18 4.83 4.82 -9.32
CA GLY A 18 5.54 4.71 -8.04
C GLY A 18 4.85 3.80 -7.02
N GLY A 19 3.52 3.68 -7.03
CA GLY A 19 2.80 2.76 -6.16
C GLY A 19 3.17 1.28 -6.42
N LEU A 20 3.56 0.95 -7.65
CA LEU A 20 4.07 -0.38 -8.01
C LEU A 20 5.41 -0.69 -7.33
N GLU A 21 6.29 0.32 -7.21
CA GLU A 21 7.60 0.15 -6.58
C GLU A 21 7.45 -0.13 -5.08
N THR A 22 6.61 0.65 -4.39
CA THR A 22 6.27 0.45 -2.97
C THR A 22 5.68 -0.94 -2.75
N LEU A 23 4.64 -1.31 -3.50
CA LEU A 23 3.97 -2.60 -3.32
C LEU A 23 4.91 -3.78 -3.61
N ASN A 24 5.73 -3.71 -4.65
CA ASN A 24 6.71 -4.76 -4.95
C ASN A 24 7.79 -4.87 -3.88
N THR A 25 8.23 -3.75 -3.31
CA THR A 25 9.20 -3.75 -2.21
C THR A 25 8.63 -4.43 -0.98
N VAL A 26 7.38 -4.14 -0.64
CA VAL A 26 6.67 -4.78 0.47
C VAL A 26 6.45 -6.29 0.21
N ARG A 27 6.05 -6.67 -1.01
CA ARG A 27 5.92 -8.08 -1.42
C ARG A 27 7.22 -8.86 -1.27
N LYS A 28 8.33 -8.31 -1.76
CA LYS A 28 9.67 -8.94 -1.66
C LYS A 28 10.11 -9.17 -0.22
N ARG A 29 9.64 -8.34 0.72
CA ARG A 29 9.94 -8.45 2.16
C ARG A 29 8.90 -9.25 2.95
N GLY A 30 7.86 -9.77 2.31
CA GLY A 30 6.79 -10.52 2.96
C GLY A 30 5.88 -9.68 3.87
N GLY A 31 5.86 -8.35 3.69
CA GLY A 31 5.11 -7.42 4.55
C GLY A 31 3.69 -7.12 4.10
N VAL A 32 3.14 -7.90 3.16
CA VAL A 32 1.86 -7.59 2.49
C VAL A 32 0.67 -7.64 3.46
N ASP A 33 0.69 -8.55 4.42
CA ASP A 33 -0.35 -8.62 5.45
C ASP A 33 -0.37 -7.35 6.31
N ARG A 34 0.82 -6.87 6.71
CA ARG A 34 0.96 -5.62 7.49
C ARG A 34 0.55 -4.40 6.67
N LEU A 35 0.88 -4.37 5.37
CA LEU A 35 0.43 -3.32 4.47
C LEU A 35 -1.08 -3.34 4.25
N THR A 36 -1.70 -4.53 4.20
CA THR A 36 -3.16 -4.67 4.11
C THR A 36 -3.82 -4.08 5.35
N THR A 37 -3.36 -4.44 6.56
CA THR A 37 -3.87 -3.84 7.81
C THR A 37 -3.67 -2.33 7.84
N LEU A 38 -2.53 -1.83 7.36
CA LEU A 38 -2.30 -0.39 7.28
C LEU A 38 -3.25 0.29 6.28
N CYS A 39 -3.51 -0.35 5.14
CA CYS A 39 -4.46 0.15 4.15
C CYS A 39 -5.88 0.22 4.74
N GLU A 40 -6.30 -0.79 5.48
CA GLU A 40 -7.58 -0.81 6.19
C GLU A 40 -7.68 0.31 7.25
N ASP A 41 -6.59 0.61 7.96
CA ASP A 41 -6.54 1.69 8.95
C ASP A 41 -6.60 3.08 8.28
N VAL A 42 -5.83 3.29 7.21
CA VAL A 42 -5.78 4.56 6.46
C VAL A 42 -7.11 4.91 5.81
N PHE A 43 -7.80 3.92 5.22
CA PHE A 43 -9.09 4.11 4.57
C PHE A 43 -10.28 3.75 5.46
N SER A 44 -10.04 3.58 6.77
CA SER A 44 -11.06 3.18 7.74
C SER A 44 -12.34 4.00 7.60
N GLY A 45 -13.48 3.30 7.43
CA GLY A 45 -14.79 3.92 7.26
C GLY A 45 -15.25 4.12 5.82
N ASP A 46 -14.37 3.95 4.82
CA ASP A 46 -14.70 4.06 3.40
C ASP A 46 -14.11 2.90 2.57
N THR A 47 -14.68 2.64 1.40
CA THR A 47 -14.08 1.73 0.41
C THR A 47 -13.30 2.57 -0.61
N PRO A 48 -11.96 2.56 -0.57
CA PRO A 48 -11.16 3.38 -1.47
C PRO A 48 -11.28 2.89 -2.91
N THR A 49 -11.16 3.83 -3.85
CA THR A 49 -10.99 3.52 -5.27
C THR A 49 -9.58 2.99 -5.54
N GLN A 50 -9.40 2.31 -6.67
CA GLN A 50 -8.08 1.84 -7.09
C GLN A 50 -7.06 2.99 -7.21
N THR A 51 -7.50 4.16 -7.69
CA THR A 51 -6.64 5.35 -7.79
C THR A 51 -6.20 5.82 -6.42
N GLN A 52 -7.10 5.88 -5.43
CA GLN A 52 -6.73 6.28 -4.07
C GLN A 52 -5.73 5.31 -3.42
N ILE A 53 -5.90 4.00 -3.60
CA ILE A 53 -4.93 3.01 -3.12
C ILE A 53 -3.58 3.22 -3.80
N ASN A 54 -3.57 3.42 -5.11
CA ASN A 54 -2.33 3.63 -5.84
C ASN A 54 -1.60 4.92 -5.44
N ASP A 55 -2.35 6.01 -5.31
CA ASP A 55 -1.81 7.31 -4.94
C ASP A 55 -1.24 7.26 -3.51
N TRP A 56 -1.93 6.61 -2.58
CA TRP A 56 -1.40 6.36 -1.24
C TRP A 56 -0.10 5.55 -1.26
N LEU A 57 -0.05 4.45 -2.03
CA LEU A 57 1.18 3.66 -2.19
C LEU A 57 2.34 4.47 -2.79
N TRP A 58 2.05 5.48 -3.61
CA TRP A 58 3.05 6.29 -4.28
C TRP A 58 3.52 7.47 -3.42
N PHE A 59 2.59 8.28 -2.92
CA PHE A 59 2.92 9.54 -2.25
C PHE A 59 3.23 9.39 -0.76
N ASP A 60 2.80 8.28 -0.13
CA ASP A 60 3.03 8.00 1.30
C ASP A 60 4.00 6.81 1.51
N ASP A 61 4.88 6.53 0.55
CA ASP A 61 5.85 5.43 0.60
C ASP A 61 6.77 5.49 1.83
N GLU A 62 7.28 6.68 2.20
CA GLU A 62 8.08 6.87 3.40
C GLU A 62 7.32 6.49 4.68
N MET A 63 6.04 6.89 4.79
CA MET A 63 5.19 6.56 5.93
C MET A 63 4.93 5.05 5.99
N ILE A 64 4.65 4.44 4.84
CA ILE A 64 4.47 3.00 4.70
C ILE A 64 5.74 2.27 5.17
N PHE A 65 6.90 2.64 4.64
CA PHE A 65 8.18 2.02 5.01
C PHE A 65 8.50 2.22 6.49
N ARG A 66 8.25 3.40 7.05
CA ARG A 66 8.46 3.67 8.47
C ARG A 66 7.59 2.76 9.35
N THR A 67 6.32 2.64 9.00
CA THR A 67 5.34 1.82 9.72
C THR A 67 5.67 0.33 9.62
N LEU A 68 6.17 -0.13 8.48
CA LEU A 68 6.61 -1.51 8.27
C LEU A 68 7.99 -1.81 8.88
N GLY A 69 8.74 -0.78 9.28
CA GLY A 69 10.07 -0.89 9.88
C GLY A 69 11.22 -0.97 8.85
N TYR A 70 11.02 -0.52 7.62
CA TYR A 70 12.02 -0.52 6.54
C TYR A 70 12.88 0.75 6.58
N GLN A 71 13.54 1.00 7.71
CA GLN A 71 14.37 2.19 7.93
C GLN A 71 15.49 2.31 6.89
N ASP A 72 16.01 1.17 6.42
CA ASP A 72 17.04 1.10 5.40
C ASP A 72 16.63 1.72 4.03
N LEU A 73 15.33 1.90 3.79
CA LEU A 73 14.80 2.53 2.58
C LEU A 73 14.52 4.03 2.74
N ILE A 74 14.54 4.56 3.96
CA ILE A 74 14.20 5.96 4.28
C ILE A 74 15.47 6.80 4.38
N ASP A 75 16.52 6.26 4.98
CA ASP A 75 17.75 6.99 5.29
C ASP A 75 18.77 7.01 4.12
N SER A 76 18.31 6.89 2.85
CA SER A 76 19.17 6.84 1.64
C SER A 76 19.42 8.20 0.99
#